data_AF-A0A9P6WSG3-F1
#
_entry.id   AF-A0A9P6WSG3-F1
#
_cell.length_a   1.000
_cell.length_b   1.000
_cell.length_c   1.000
_cell.angle_alpha   90.00
_cell.angle_beta   90.00
_cell.angle_gamma   90.00
#
_symmetry.space_group_name_H-M   'P 1'
#
loop_
_entity.id
_entity.type
_entity.pdbx_description
1 polymer ?
#
loop_
_entity_poly.entity_id
_entity_poly.type
_entity_poly.pdbx_seq_one_letter_code
_entity_poly.pdbx_strand_id
1 'polypeptide(L)'
;MWDGFWFLGNRRAWEKLPADIREVVAKPINAAGMGERAAVLALNNQLQNKLAEQGLAFNTPDPEPIRAALRKAGFYSGWKEKYGERAWGLLEQSVGSLS
;
A
#
# COMPACT_ATOMS: atom_id res chain seq x y z
N MET A 1 -5.81 2.32 7.56
CA MET A 1 -4.49 2.51 6.92
C MET A 1 -4.58 2.01 5.48
N TRP A 2 -4.25 2.87 4.53
CA TRP A 2 -4.44 2.72 3.09
C TRP A 2 -3.12 2.63 2.31
N ASP A 3 -2.04 3.06 2.94
CA ASP A 3 -0.66 2.97 2.50
C ASP A 3 0.02 1.71 3.06
N GLY A 4 1.14 1.35 2.45
CA GLY A 4 1.97 0.23 2.87
C GLY A 4 3.37 0.68 3.28
N PHE A 5 4.08 -0.20 3.99
CA PHE A 5 5.42 0.08 4.50
C PHE A 5 6.40 -0.97 4.00
N TRP A 6 7.49 -0.51 3.40
CA TRP A 6 8.62 -1.38 3.07
C TRP A 6 9.44 -1.63 4.33
N PHE A 7 9.66 -2.89 4.66
CA PHE A 7 10.62 -3.26 5.71
C PHE A 7 12.04 -3.17 5.12
N LEU A 8 12.68 -2.02 5.28
CA LEU A 8 14.01 -1.75 4.75
C LEU A 8 15.12 -2.18 5.72
N GLY A 9 16.22 -2.69 5.16
CA GLY A 9 17.43 -3.01 5.91
C GLY A 9 18.66 -2.38 5.26
N ASN A 10 19.66 -2.02 6.09
CA ASN A 10 20.94 -1.55 5.56
C ASN A 10 21.67 -2.70 4.86
N ARG A 11 21.98 -2.53 3.56
CA ARG A 11 22.64 -3.56 2.75
C ARG A 11 23.95 -4.08 3.36
N ARG A 12 24.84 -3.18 3.81
CA ARG A 12 26.15 -3.57 4.36
C ARG A 12 26.02 -4.35 5.67
N ALA A 13 25.07 -3.96 6.52
CA ALA A 13 24.79 -4.70 7.75
C ALA A 13 24.18 -6.07 7.46
N TRP A 14 23.25 -6.13 6.50
CA TRP A 14 22.60 -7.37 6.08
C TRP A 14 23.58 -8.37 5.49
N GLU A 15 24.43 -7.94 4.56
CA GLU A 15 25.40 -8.82 3.89
C GLU A 15 26.54 -9.31 4.81
N LYS A 16 26.75 -8.66 5.97
CA LYS A 16 27.69 -9.15 7.00
C LYS A 16 27.15 -10.37 7.77
N LEU A 17 25.84 -10.61 7.74
CA LEU A 17 25.25 -11.77 8.37
C LEU A 17 25.48 -13.02 7.49
N PRO A 18 25.91 -14.16 8.06
CA PRO A 18 25.90 -15.44 7.38
C PRO A 18 24.53 -15.76 6.75
N ALA A 19 24.52 -16.57 5.68
CA ALA A 19 23.31 -16.81 4.90
C ALA A 19 22.17 -17.45 5.73
N ASP A 20 22.50 -18.42 6.55
CA ASP A 20 21.60 -19.07 7.51
C ASP A 20 21.02 -18.06 8.52
N ILE A 21 21.82 -17.11 9.01
CA ILE A 21 21.35 -16.07 9.92
C ILE A 21 20.42 -15.08 9.20
N ARG A 22 20.70 -14.73 7.95
CA ARG A 22 19.78 -13.91 7.13
C ARG A 22 18.43 -14.58 6.96
N GLU A 23 18.39 -15.89 6.75
CA GLU A 23 17.12 -16.64 6.67
C GLU A 23 16.36 -16.61 8.00
N VAL A 24 17.06 -16.82 9.13
CA VAL A 24 16.48 -16.75 10.48
C VAL A 24 15.91 -15.38 10.80
N VAL A 25 16.48 -14.30 10.25
CA VAL A 25 15.94 -12.94 10.44
C VAL A 25 14.80 -12.65 9.47
N ALA A 26 14.93 -13.00 8.19
CA ALA A 26 13.93 -12.67 7.17
C ALA A 26 12.61 -13.41 7.37
N LYS A 27 12.65 -14.70 7.76
CA LYS A 27 11.46 -15.52 7.95
C LYS A 27 10.48 -14.95 8.98
N PRO A 28 10.87 -14.63 10.23
CA PRO A 28 9.97 -14.06 11.22
C PRO A 28 9.53 -12.64 10.87
N ILE A 29 10.37 -11.82 10.23
CA ILE A 29 9.95 -10.48 9.77
C ILE A 29 8.80 -10.60 8.77
N ASN A 30 8.92 -11.47 7.77
CA ASN A 30 7.87 -11.69 6.78
C ASN A 30 6.60 -12.27 7.41
N ALA A 31 6.74 -13.22 8.35
CA ALA A 31 5.60 -13.78 9.08
C ALA A 31 4.89 -12.71 9.93
N ALA A 32 5.65 -11.85 10.61
CA ALA A 32 5.13 -10.72 11.37
C ALA A 32 4.41 -9.73 10.45
N GLY A 33 4.94 -9.42 9.27
CA GLY A 33 4.28 -8.57 8.28
C GLY A 33 2.93 -9.14 7.81
N MET A 34 2.81 -10.47 7.67
CA MET A 34 1.51 -11.09 7.38
C MET A 34 0.53 -10.98 8.56
N GLY A 35 1.02 -11.15 9.79
CA GLY A 35 0.22 -10.93 11.00
C GLY A 35 -0.26 -9.48 11.14
N GLU A 36 0.63 -8.52 10.87
CA GLU A 36 0.32 -7.09 10.85
C GLU A 36 -0.77 -6.77 9.83
N ARG A 37 -0.66 -7.27 8.60
CA ARG A 37 -1.69 -7.07 7.56
C ARG A 37 -3.07 -7.54 8.00
N ALA A 38 -3.14 -8.71 8.64
CA ALA A 38 -4.40 -9.24 9.17
C ALA A 38 -4.97 -8.35 10.29
N ALA A 39 -4.12 -7.90 11.21
CA ALA A 39 -4.51 -7.02 12.30
C ALA A 39 -4.98 -5.63 11.80
N VAL A 40 -4.28 -5.04 10.83
CA VAL A 40 -4.65 -3.76 10.21
C VAL A 40 -5.98 -3.86 9.48
N LEU A 41 -6.24 -4.95 8.75
CA LEU A 41 -7.53 -5.18 8.10
C LEU A 41 -8.67 -5.26 9.13
N ALA A 42 -8.48 -6.05 10.19
CA ALA A 42 -9.47 -6.17 11.26
C ALA A 42 -9.74 -4.81 11.93
N LEU A 43 -8.68 -4.04 12.19
CA LEU A 43 -8.78 -2.71 12.77
C LEU A 43 -9.53 -1.75 11.84
N ASN A 44 -9.19 -1.70 10.55
CA ASN A 44 -9.85 -0.84 9.56
C ASN A 44 -11.37 -1.09 9.50
N ASN A 45 -11.79 -2.36 9.57
CA ASN A 45 -13.21 -2.74 9.54
C ASN A 45 -13.97 -2.30 10.80
N GLN A 46 -13.30 -2.18 11.94
CA GLN A 46 -13.91 -1.81 13.22
C GLN A 46 -13.83 -0.31 13.51
N LEU A 47 -12.83 0.39 12.95
CA LEU A 47 -12.49 1.74 13.36
C LEU A 47 -13.60 2.74 13.04
N GLN A 48 -14.29 2.58 11.90
CA GLN A 48 -15.37 3.48 11.51
C GLN A 48 -16.49 3.51 12.57
N ASN A 49 -16.92 2.34 13.04
CA ASN A 49 -17.95 2.25 14.08
C ASN A 49 -17.47 2.87 15.39
N LYS A 50 -16.26 2.51 15.83
CA LYS A 50 -15.69 3.04 17.07
C LYS A 50 -15.55 4.56 17.05
N LEU A 51 -15.11 5.12 15.92
CA LEU A 51 -14.98 6.56 15.78
C LEU A 51 -16.34 7.26 15.69
N ALA A 52 -17.36 6.61 15.10
CA ALA A 52 -18.72 7.13 15.10
C ALA A 52 -19.33 7.18 16.51
N GLU A 53 -19.12 6.15 17.32
CA GLU A 53 -19.49 6.14 18.75
C GLU A 53 -18.80 7.24 19.56
N GLN A 54 -17.60 7.65 19.13
CA GLN A 54 -16.84 8.76 19.70
C GLN A 54 -17.21 10.14 19.13
N GLY A 55 -18.25 10.21 18.29
CA GLY A 55 -18.81 11.46 17.78
C GLY A 55 -18.31 11.88 16.40
N LEU A 56 -17.57 11.04 15.68
CA LEU A 56 -17.16 11.34 14.30
C LEU A 56 -18.29 11.01 13.31
N ALA A 57 -18.75 12.02 12.55
CA ALA A 57 -19.69 11.79 11.46
C ALA A 57 -18.96 11.26 10.22
N PHE A 58 -19.49 10.20 9.60
CA PHE A 58 -18.97 9.62 8.37
C PHE A 58 -19.93 9.81 7.20
N ASN A 59 -19.39 9.98 6.00
CA ASN A 59 -20.11 9.98 4.74
C ASN A 59 -19.41 9.06 3.74
N THR A 60 -20.15 8.59 2.73
CA THR A 60 -19.64 7.71 1.67
C THR A 60 -19.86 8.41 0.32
N PRO A 61 -18.93 9.30 -0.10
CA PRO A 61 -19.07 9.99 -1.38
C PRO A 61 -18.88 9.03 -2.56
N ASP A 62 -19.48 9.36 -3.70
CA ASP A 62 -19.16 8.72 -4.97
C ASP A 62 -17.69 8.99 -5.33
N PRO A 63 -16.85 7.97 -5.56
CA PRO A 63 -15.45 8.17 -5.94
C PRO A 63 -15.26 8.68 -7.37
N GLU A 64 -16.24 8.51 -8.26
CA GLU A 64 -16.06 8.78 -9.70
C GLU A 64 -15.78 10.26 -10.01
N PRO A 65 -16.46 11.25 -9.39
CA PRO A 65 -16.11 12.67 -9.59
C PRO A 65 -14.65 12.99 -9.23
N ILE A 66 -14.11 12.38 -8.17
CA ILE A 66 -12.70 12.56 -7.76
C ILE A 66 -11.77 11.94 -8.81
N ARG A 67 -12.07 10.72 -9.26
CA ARG A 67 -11.29 10.03 -10.31
C ARG A 67 -11.30 10.82 -11.63
N ALA A 68 -12.45 11.36 -12.02
CA ALA A 68 -12.60 12.17 -13.23
C ALA A 68 -11.80 13.48 -13.15
N ALA A 69 -11.79 14.15 -11.99
CA ALA A 69 -10.98 15.34 -11.76
C ALA A 69 -9.48 15.04 -11.91
N LEU A 70 -9.00 13.91 -11.37
CA LEU A 70 -7.60 13.47 -11.52
C LEU A 70 -7.23 13.21 -12.98
N ARG A 71 -8.09 12.52 -13.75
CA ARG A 71 -7.91 12.32 -15.19
C ARG A 71 -7.83 13.66 -15.94
N LYS A 72 -8.81 14.56 -15.71
CA LYS A 72 -8.86 15.88 -16.35
C LYS A 72 -7.63 16.73 -16.05
N ALA A 73 -7.10 16.63 -14.83
CA ALA A 73 -5.88 17.33 -14.41
C ALA A 73 -4.59 16.69 -14.97
N GLY A 74 -4.67 15.60 -15.74
CA GLY A 74 -3.52 14.91 -16.31
C GLY A 74 -2.71 14.10 -15.29
N PHE A 75 -3.30 13.74 -14.14
CA PHE A 75 -2.60 13.00 -13.09
C PHE A 75 -2.08 11.63 -13.59
N TYR A 76 -2.95 10.82 -14.18
CA TYR A 76 -2.59 9.47 -14.64
C TYR A 76 -1.59 9.51 -15.80
N SER A 77 -1.78 10.40 -16.78
CA SER A 77 -0.83 10.58 -17.88
C SER A 77 0.54 11.06 -17.38
N GLY A 78 0.56 12.00 -16.43
CA GLY A 78 1.81 12.52 -15.87
C GLY A 78 2.57 11.46 -15.05
N TRP A 79 1.89 10.58 -14.32
CA TRP A 79 2.55 9.47 -13.63
C TRP A 79 2.99 8.36 -14.59
N LYS A 80 2.20 8.08 -15.61
CA LYS A 80 2.58 7.15 -16.69
C LYS A 80 3.88 7.61 -17.37
N GLU A 81 4.01 8.89 -17.68
CA GLU A 81 5.22 9.47 -18.24
C GLU A 81 6.42 9.33 -17.29
N LYS A 82 6.24 9.69 -16.00
CA LYS A 82 7.31 9.62 -14.99
C LYS A 82 7.83 8.20 -14.74
N TYR A 83 6.93 7.21 -14.67
CA TYR A 83 7.30 5.83 -14.40
C TYR A 83 7.65 5.03 -15.66
N GLY A 84 7.23 5.52 -16.83
CA GLY A 84 7.43 4.89 -18.13
C GLY A 84 6.47 3.73 -18.38
N GLU A 85 6.33 3.38 -19.67
CA GLU A 85 5.37 2.39 -20.17
C GLU A 85 5.46 1.03 -19.47
N ARG A 86 6.69 0.56 -19.18
CA ARG A 86 6.88 -0.77 -18.57
C ARG A 86 6.34 -0.83 -17.14
N ALA A 87 6.73 0.11 -16.29
CA ALA A 87 6.30 0.10 -14.88
C ALA A 87 4.81 0.41 -14.76
N TRP A 88 4.31 1.35 -15.58
CA TRP A 88 2.88 1.64 -15.64
C TRP A 88 2.06 0.44 -16.13
N GLY A 89 2.53 -0.26 -17.17
CA GLY A 89 1.87 -1.47 -17.66
C GLY A 89 1.79 -2.59 -16.61
N LEU A 90 2.82 -2.75 -15.77
CA LEU A 90 2.78 -3.70 -14.64
C LEU A 90 1.74 -3.31 -13.59
N LEU A 91 1.58 -2.01 -13.33
CA LEU A 91 0.52 -1.52 -12.46
C LEU A 91 -0.85 -1.84 -13.04
N GLU A 92 -1.11 -1.48 -14.31
CA GLU A 92 -2.41 -1.73 -14.95
C GLU A 92 -2.76 -3.22 -15.07
N GLN A 93 -1.77 -4.10 -15.21
CA GLN A 93 -2.00 -5.55 -15.12
C GLN A 93 -2.52 -5.98 -13.74
N SER A 94 -2.11 -5.27 -12.69
CA SER A 94 -2.47 -5.60 -11.31
C SER A 94 -3.83 -5.03 -10.89
N VAL A 95 -4.24 -3.88 -11.46
CA VAL A 95 -5.44 -3.14 -11.01
C VAL A 95 -6.47 -2.87 -12.11
N GLY A 96 -6.21 -3.31 -13.33
CA GLY A 96 -6.99 -2.92 -14.52
C GLY A 96 -6.53 -1.58 -15.09
N SER A 97 -7.15 -1.18 -16.20
CA SER A 97 -6.78 0.04 -16.91
C SER A 97 -7.07 1.31 -16.08
N LEU A 98 -6.11 2.23 -16.09
CA LEU A 98 -6.16 3.49 -15.33
C LEU A 98 -6.43 4.71 -16.23
N SER A 99 -6.63 4.50 -17.54
CA SER A 99 -7.04 5.53 -18.51
C SER A 99 -8.53 5.85 -18.44
#